data_AF-A0A2V6RS64-F1
#
_entry.id   AF-A0A2V6RS64-F1
#
_cell.length_a   1.000
_cell.length_b   1.000
_cell.length_c   1.000
_cell.angle_alpha   90.00
_cell.angle_beta   90.00
_cell.angle_gamma   90.00
#
_symmetry.space_group_name_H-M   'P 1'
#
loop_
_entity.id
_entity.type
_entity.pdbx_description
1 polymer ?
#
loop_
_entity_poly.entity_id
_entity_poly.type
_entity_poly.pdbx_seq_one_letter_code
_entity_poly.pdbx_strand_id
1 'polypeptide(L)' 'NARIGIGAVVLNGAVVEEGAQVGAGALVPPGKVIPAGWLVMGVPAKPVRQMSAEELEDIRRNAREYVDLWRRDYGAR' A
#
# COMPACT_ATOMS: atom_id res chain seq x y z
N ASN A 1 -5.52 -7.04 -0.30
CA ASN A 1 -4.14 -6.50 -0.50
C ASN A 1 -4.11 -5.01 -0.19
N ALA A 2 -2.99 -4.47 0.31
CA ALA A 2 -2.75 -3.03 0.41
C ALA A 2 -1.32 -2.73 -0.07
N ARG A 3 -1.06 -1.51 -0.54
CA ARG A 3 0.28 -1.11 -1.01
C ARG A 3 0.85 0.01 -0.15
N ILE A 4 2.03 -0.24 0.42
CA ILE A 4 2.79 0.75 1.17
C ILE A 4 3.93 1.25 0.28
N GLY A 5 3.88 2.52 -0.10
CA GLY A 5 4.89 3.16 -0.93
C GLY A 5 6.25 3.18 -0.25
N ILE A 6 7.31 3.19 -1.06
CA ILE A 6 8.69 3.25 -0.58
C ILE A 6 8.89 4.44 0.36
N GLY A 7 9.56 4.20 1.49
CA GLY A 7 9.85 5.22 2.49
C GLY A 7 8.63 5.76 3.27
N ALA A 8 7.44 5.17 3.10
CA ALA A 8 6.30 5.52 3.95
C ALA A 8 6.49 5.01 5.39
N VAL A 9 5.95 5.76 6.34
CA VAL A 9 5.97 5.45 7.77
C VAL A 9 4.54 5.26 8.26
N VAL A 10 4.22 4.09 8.80
CA VAL A 10 2.89 3.76 9.34
C VAL A 10 2.99 3.60 10.85
N LEU A 11 2.29 4.44 11.60
CA LEU A 11 2.38 4.48 13.06
C LEU A 11 1.36 3.55 13.75
N ASN A 12 1.56 3.33 15.05
CA ASN A 12 0.84 2.35 15.85
C ASN A 12 -0.69 2.51 15.78
N GLY A 13 -1.38 1.37 15.64
CA GLY A 13 -2.84 1.31 15.60
C GLY A 13 -3.47 1.86 14.32
N ALA A 14 -2.67 2.26 13.32
CA ALA A 14 -3.21 2.59 12.00
C ALA A 14 -3.76 1.34 11.30
N VAL A 15 -4.83 1.52 10.53
CA VAL A 15 -5.46 0.46 9.73
C VAL A 15 -5.43 0.90 8.28
N VAL A 16 -4.84 0.07 7.41
CA VAL A 16 -4.86 0.28 5.95
C VAL A 16 -5.75 -0.80 5.36
N GLU A 17 -6.95 -0.41 4.94
CA GLU A 17 -7.97 -1.34 4.46
C GLU A 17 -7.64 -1.90 3.06
N GLU A 18 -8.44 -2.87 2.61
CA GLU A 18 -8.22 -3.55 1.34
C GLU A 18 -8.23 -2.58 0.14
N GLY A 19 -7.26 -2.76 -0.76
CA GLY A 19 -7.09 -1.97 -1.97
C GLY A 19 -6.52 -0.58 -1.72
N ALA A 20 -6.31 -0.17 -0.46
CA ALA A 20 -5.74 1.14 -0.17
C ALA A 20 -4.24 1.22 -0.53
N GLN A 21 -3.81 2.43 -0.91
CA GLN A 21 -2.43 2.73 -1.24
C GLN A 21 -1.93 3.93 -0.42
N VAL A 22 -0.82 3.72 0.29
CA VAL A 22 -0.05 4.78 0.94
C VAL A 22 1.04 5.23 -0.02
N GLY A 23 1.06 6.51 -0.36
CA GLY A 23 2.06 7.10 -1.25
C GLY A 23 3.48 7.03 -0.70
N ALA A 24 4.47 7.13 -1.58
CA ALA A 24 5.87 7.16 -1.19
C ALA A 24 6.16 8.32 -0.22
N GLY A 25 6.96 8.06 0.81
CA GLY A 25 7.33 9.04 1.83
C GLY A 25 6.18 9.55 2.71
N ALA A 26 4.98 8.97 2.63
CA ALA A 26 3.85 9.42 3.44
C ALA A 26 3.96 8.96 4.91
N LEU A 27 3.41 9.73 5.84
CA LEU A 27 3.34 9.38 7.27
C LEU A 27 1.89 9.16 7.69
N VAL A 28 1.50 7.91 7.97
CA VAL A 28 0.18 7.57 8.50
C VAL A 28 0.18 7.76 10.02
N PRO A 29 -0.61 8.69 10.58
CA PRO A 29 -0.66 8.95 12.02
C PRO A 29 -1.16 7.75 12.85
N PRO A 30 -0.89 7.72 14.17
CA PRO A 30 -1.40 6.66 15.04
C PRO A 30 -2.93 6.58 15.00
N GLY A 31 -3.48 5.37 15.01
CA GLY A 31 -4.94 5.14 15.01
C GLY A 31 -5.66 5.54 13.71
N LYS A 32 -4.96 6.02 12.68
CA LYS A 32 -5.59 6.47 11.44
C LYS A 32 -6.10 5.28 10.63
N VAL A 33 -7.37 5.32 10.23
CA VAL A 33 -7.95 4.39 9.27
C VAL A 33 -7.85 4.98 7.87
N ILE A 34 -7.23 4.23 6.96
CA ILE A 34 -7.17 4.52 5.53
C ILE A 34 -8.24 3.66 4.85
N PRO A 35 -9.30 4.27 4.28
CA PRO A 35 -10.43 3.51 3.77
C PRO A 35 -10.06 2.67 2.55
N ALA A 36 -10.82 1.60 2.33
CA ALA A 36 -10.62 0.66 1.23
C ALA A 36 -10.57 1.37 -0.13
N GLY A 37 -9.58 1.02 -0.96
CA GLY A 37 -9.41 1.58 -2.30
C GLY A 37 -9.05 3.07 -2.36
N TRP A 38 -8.60 3.69 -1.27
CA TRP A 38 -8.14 5.08 -1.30
C TRP A 38 -6.63 5.19 -1.46
N LEU A 39 -6.22 6.21 -2.24
CA LEU A 39 -4.86 6.71 -2.27
C LEU A 39 -4.70 7.82 -1.22
N VAL A 40 -3.71 7.67 -0.33
CA VAL A 40 -3.33 8.68 0.66
C VAL A 40 -1.88 9.12 0.50
N MET A 41 -1.59 10.41 0.72
CA MET A 41 -0.24 10.96 0.56
C MET A 41 0.07 12.05 1.58
N GLY A 42 1.37 12.31 1.79
CA GLY A 42 1.87 13.43 2.58
C GLY A 42 2.24 13.09 4.03
N VAL A 43 2.71 14.10 4.75
CA VAL A 43 3.10 14.03 6.17
C VAL A 43 2.37 15.18 6.90
N PRO A 44 1.28 14.91 7.63
CA PRO A 44 0.59 13.61 7.78
C PRO A 44 -0.18 13.21 6.50
N ALA A 45 -0.38 11.91 6.32
CA ALA A 45 -1.06 11.34 5.17
C ALA A 45 -2.55 11.74 5.14
N LYS A 46 -2.98 12.28 4.00
CA LYS A 46 -4.36 12.71 3.75
C LYS A 46 -4.97 11.96 2.56
N PRO A 47 -6.29 11.70 2.57
CA PRO A 47 -7.00 11.20 1.39
C PRO A 47 -6.80 12.12 0.20
N VAL A 48 -6.42 11.54 -0.94
CA VAL A 48 -6.28 12.26 -2.21
C VAL A 48 -7.47 11.95 -3.11
N ARG A 49 -7.72 10.66 -3.37
CA ARG A 49 -8.83 10.18 -4.21
C ARG A 49 -9.07 8.68 -4.02
N GLN A 50 -10.21 8.21 -4.52
CA GLN A 50 -10.43 6.79 -4.75
C GLN A 50 -9.58 6.29 -5.94
N MET A 51 -9.17 5.04 -5.86
CA MET A 51 -8.41 4.34 -6.88
C MET A 51 -9.35 3.74 -7.92
N SER A 52 -8.91 3.72 -9.18
CA SER A 52 -9.64 3.08 -10.27
C SER A 52 -9.55 1.55 -10.17
N ALA A 53 -10.42 0.84 -10.89
CA ALA A 53 -10.36 -0.62 -10.97
C ALA A 53 -9.01 -1.12 -11.51
N GLU A 54 -8.40 -0.39 -12.45
CA GLU A 54 -7.07 -0.72 -13.00
C GLU A 54 -5.97 -0.60 -11.94
N GLU A 55 -6.01 0.46 -11.12
CA GLU A 55 -5.05 0.66 -10.05
C GLU A 55 -5.19 -0.40 -8.93
N LEU A 56 -6.42 -0.81 -8.63
CA LEU A 56 -6.68 -1.90 -7.68
C LEU A 56 -6.15 -3.25 -8.20
N GLU A 57 -6.29 -3.53 -9.50
CA GLU A 57 -5.74 -4.74 -10.11
C GLU A 57 -4.21 -4.69 -10.19
N ASP A 58 -3.63 -3.51 -10.43
CA ASP A 58 -2.18 -3.31 -10.38
C ASP A 58 -1.58 -3.66 -9.00
N ILE A 59 -2.26 -3.32 -7.89
CA ILE A 59 -1.84 -3.76 -6.54
C ILE A 59 -1.74 -5.29 -6.47
N ARG A 60 -2.71 -6.01 -7.02
CA ARG A 60 -2.73 -7.49 -7.01
C ARG A 60 -1.70 -8.09 -7.94
N ARG A 61 -1.53 -7.52 -9.13
CA ARG A 61 -0.50 -7.93 -10.09
C ARG A 61 0.89 -7.75 -9.50
N ASN A 62 1.20 -6.59 -8.94
CA ASN A 62 2.50 -6.32 -8.35
C ASN A 62 2.83 -7.25 -7.19
N ALA A 63 1.86 -7.58 -6.34
CA ALA A 63 2.05 -8.58 -5.28
C ALA A 63 2.44 -9.97 -5.85
N ARG A 64 1.80 -10.41 -6.95
CA ARG A 64 2.15 -11.66 -7.63
C ARG A 64 3.56 -11.60 -8.22
N GLU A 65 3.92 -10.50 -8.88
CA GLU A 65 5.25 -10.30 -9.45
C GLU A 65 6.35 -10.43 -8.39
N TYR A 66 6.19 -9.82 -7.21
CA TYR A 66 7.17 -9.95 -6.12
C TYR A 66 7.29 -11.38 -5.60
N VAL A 67 6.19 -12.14 -5.55
CA VAL A 67 6.23 -13.57 -5.21
C VAL A 67 7.01 -14.36 -6.27
N ASP A 68 6.78 -14.09 -7.55
CA ASP A 68 7.47 -14.79 -8.64
C ASP A 68 8.97 -14.45 -8.67
N LEU A 69 9.33 -13.18 -8.44
CA LEU A 69 10.72 -12.75 -8.25
C LEU A 69 11.37 -13.47 -7.06
N TRP A 70 10.67 -13.54 -5.92
CA TRP A 70 11.17 -14.27 -4.76
C TRP A 70 11.39 -15.75 -5.06
N ARG A 71 10.44 -16.42 -5.73
CA ARG A 71 10.57 -17.82 -6.12
C ARG A 71 11.77 -18.06 -7.04
N ARG A 72 11.96 -17.17 -8.04
CA ARG A 72 13.07 -17.23 -8.99
C ARG A 72 14.43 -17.10 -8.28
N ASP A 73 14.55 -16.14 -7.37
CA ASP A 73 15.86 -15.75 -6.81
C ASP A 73 16.19 -16.45 -5.48
N TYR A 74 15.17 -16.90 -4.73
CA TYR A 74 15.31 -17.44 -3.39
C TYR A 74 14.54 -18.75 -3.13
N GLY A 75 13.58 -19.14 -3.97
CA GLY A 75 12.64 -20.23 -3.68
C GLY A 75 13.21 -21.65 -3.64
N ALA A 76 14.46 -21.84 -4.08
CA ALA A 76 15.18 -23.12 -4.04
C ALA A 76 16.28 -23.17 -2.97
N ARG A 77 16.40 -22.13 -2.12
CA ARG A 77 17.24 -22.14 -0.92
C ARG A 77 16.46 -22.68 0.27
#